data_AF-A0A7V2KQR5-F1
#
_entry.id   AF-A0A7V2KQR5-F1
#
_cell.length_a   1.000
_cell.length_b   1.000
_cell.length_c   1.000
_cell.angle_alpha   90.00
_cell.angle_beta   90.00
_cell.angle_gamma   90.00
#
_symmetry.space_group_name_H-M   'P 1'
#
loop_
_entity.id
_entity.type
_entity.pdbx_description
1 polymer ?
#
loop_
_entity_poly.entity_id
_entity_poly.type
_entity_poly.pdbx_seq_one_letter_code
_entity_poly.pdbx_strand_id
1 'polypeptide(L)'
;MSEMLSVKQRLIDSLQRATEQAQQSGKLPSVPLPEVSIEHPQNPEYGDYATSFPLKLARATGMNPLDIAKHIARLIKPGTDIADVSVAPPGFINFSLGNSWLTR
;
A
#
# COMPACT_ATOMS: atom_id res chain seq x y z
N MET A 1 -23.67 0.59 0.29
CA MET A 1 -22.70 1.70 0.08
C MET A 1 -21.63 1.82 1.18
N SER A 2 -21.83 1.29 2.40
CA SER A 2 -20.86 1.47 3.52
C SER A 2 -19.66 0.53 3.54
N GLU A 3 -19.67 -0.60 2.83
CA GLU A 3 -18.67 -1.67 3.04
C GLU A 3 -17.38 -1.49 2.23
N MET A 4 -17.49 -1.02 0.98
CA MET A 4 -16.33 -0.78 0.11
C MET A 4 -15.49 0.43 0.57
N LEU A 5 -16.14 1.44 1.17
CA LEU A 5 -15.46 2.55 1.86
C LEU A 5 -14.58 2.03 3.02
N SER A 6 -14.99 0.93 3.66
CA SER A 6 -14.26 0.38 4.81
C SER A 6 -12.96 -0.32 4.41
N VAL A 7 -12.92 -1.03 3.28
CA VAL A 7 -11.70 -1.76 2.84
C VAL A 7 -10.64 -0.78 2.36
N LYS A 8 -11.01 0.18 1.50
CA LYS A 8 -10.07 1.21 1.02
C LYS A 8 -9.46 1.99 2.19
N GLN A 9 -10.27 2.37 3.18
CA GLN A 9 -9.76 3.04 4.37
C GLN A 9 -8.77 2.17 5.15
N ARG A 10 -9.07 0.88 5.36
CA ARG A 10 -8.13 -0.05 6.03
C ARG A 10 -6.81 -0.20 5.29
N LEU A 11 -6.83 -0.21 3.95
CA LEU A 11 -5.62 -0.22 3.13
C LEU A 11 -4.83 1.09 3.28
N ILE A 12 -5.50 2.24 3.25
CA ILE A 12 -4.89 3.55 3.48
C ILE A 12 -4.22 3.60 4.85
N ASP A 13 -4.94 3.22 5.91
CA ASP A 13 -4.40 3.24 7.27
C ASP A 13 -3.20 2.31 7.40
N SER A 14 -3.24 1.15 6.72
CA SER A 14 -2.13 0.19 6.74
C SER A 14 -0.91 0.72 6.01
N LEU A 15 -1.09 1.41 4.87
CA LEU A 15 -0.01 2.09 4.15
C LEU A 15 0.61 3.21 4.98
N GLN A 16 -0.20 4.04 5.63
CA GLN A 16 0.28 5.13 6.47
C GLN A 16 1.10 4.60 7.64
N ARG A 17 0.57 3.65 8.41
CA ARG A 17 1.29 3.02 9.52
C ARG A 17 2.60 2.36 9.08
N ALA A 18 2.58 1.60 7.98
CA ALA A 18 3.78 0.96 7.44
C ALA A 18 4.84 2.00 7.04
N THR A 19 4.42 3.12 6.46
CA THR A 19 5.33 4.19 6.05
C THR A 19 5.93 4.91 7.24
N GLU A 20 5.11 5.26 8.24
CA GLU A 20 5.58 5.87 9.49
C GLU A 20 6.57 4.96 10.21
N GLN A 21 6.31 3.65 10.28
CA GLN A 21 7.23 2.69 10.85
C GLN A 21 8.54 2.59 10.05
N ALA A 22 8.49 2.67 8.72
CA ALA A 22 9.68 2.72 7.89
C ALA A 22 10.49 4.01 8.13
N GLN A 23 9.82 5.14 8.36
CA GLN A 23 10.48 6.40 8.72
C GLN A 23 11.13 6.34 10.10
N GLN A 24 10.41 5.85 11.11
CA GLN A 24 10.90 5.71 12.49
C GLN A 24 12.10 4.75 12.58
N SER A 25 12.14 3.72 11.73
CA SER A 25 13.26 2.78 11.66
C SER A 25 14.44 3.24 10.78
N GLY A 26 14.38 4.47 10.25
CA GLY A 26 15.42 5.04 9.39
C GLY A 26 15.51 4.41 7.99
N LYS A 27 14.55 3.57 7.60
CA LYS A 27 14.49 2.94 6.27
C LYS A 27 13.96 3.89 5.20
N LEU A 28 13.17 4.90 5.60
CA LEU A 28 12.72 6.00 4.75
C LEU A 28 13.00 7.34 5.44
N PRO A 29 13.25 8.43 4.69
CA PRO A 29 13.31 9.77 5.23
C PRO A 29 11.98 10.19 5.87
N SER A 30 12.06 10.86 7.01
CA SER A 30 10.90 11.42 7.71
C SER A 30 10.39 12.66 6.98
N VAL A 31 9.45 12.46 6.05
CA VAL A 31 8.76 13.51 5.29
C VAL A 31 7.25 13.41 5.51
N PRO A 32 6.50 14.52 5.37
CA PRO A 32 5.04 14.46 5.37
C PRO A 32 4.51 13.48 4.32
N LEU A 33 3.51 12.68 4.70
CA LEU A 33 2.93 11.70 3.80
C LEU A 33 2.04 12.42 2.77
N PRO A 34 2.20 12.16 1.46
CA PRO A 34 1.26 12.64 0.45
C PRO A 34 -0.08 11.92 0.58
N GLU A 35 -1.08 12.38 -0.18
CA GLU A 35 -2.36 11.70 -0.25
C GLU A 35 -2.21 10.28 -0.85
N VAL A 36 -2.74 9.29 -0.12
CA VAL A 36 -2.78 7.88 -0.53
C VAL A 36 -3.97 7.68 -1.49
N SER A 37 -3.70 7.19 -2.71
CA SER A 37 -4.75 6.74 -3.63
C SER A 37 -4.81 5.22 -3.64
N ILE A 38 -6.02 4.66 -3.53
CA ILE A 38 -6.30 3.22 -3.68
C ILE A 38 -7.31 3.03 -4.82
N GLU A 39 -6.89 2.32 -5.85
CA GLU A 39 -7.62 2.12 -7.09
C GLU A 39 -7.70 0.62 -7.44
N HIS A 40 -8.66 0.24 -8.27
CA HIS A 40 -8.69 -1.10 -8.85
C HIS A 40 -7.70 -1.15 -10.03
N PRO A 41 -6.79 -2.13 -10.09
CA PRO A 41 -5.87 -2.23 -11.21
C PRO A 41 -6.61 -2.62 -12.50
N GLN A 42 -6.09 -2.20 -13.65
CA GLN A 42 -6.64 -2.57 -14.95
C GLN A 42 -6.41 -4.05 -15.27
N ASN A 43 -5.26 -4.61 -14.86
CA ASN A 43 -4.97 -6.03 -14.97
C ASN A 43 -5.32 -6.71 -13.63
N PRO A 44 -6.27 -7.67 -13.59
CA PRO A 44 -6.64 -8.39 -12.38
C PRO A 44 -5.49 -9.24 -11.80
N GLU A 45 -4.44 -9.54 -12.57
CA GLU A 45 -3.24 -10.21 -12.04
C GLU A 45 -2.48 -9.35 -11.00
N TYR A 46 -2.75 -8.04 -10.96
CA TYR A 46 -2.23 -7.13 -9.93
C TYR A 46 -3.10 -7.06 -8.67
N GLY A 47 -3.99 -8.03 -8.49
CA GLY A 47 -4.84 -8.14 -7.31
C GLY A 47 -6.10 -7.28 -7.38
N ASP A 48 -6.74 -7.11 -6.24
CA ASP A 48 -8.01 -6.39 -6.10
C ASP A 48 -7.80 -4.87 -6.06
N TYR A 49 -6.71 -4.42 -5.43
CA TYR A 49 -6.39 -3.01 -5.25
C TYR A 49 -4.92 -2.72 -5.51
N ALA A 50 -4.63 -1.51 -5.97
CA ALA A 50 -3.28 -1.02 -6.18
C ALA A 50 -3.12 0.41 -5.69
N THR A 51 -1.88 0.80 -5.40
CA THR A 51 -1.51 2.17 -5.07
C THR A 51 -0.23 2.62 -5.77
N SER A 52 -0.26 3.87 -6.24
CA SER A 52 0.90 4.61 -6.75
C SER A 52 1.61 5.43 -5.66
N PHE A 53 1.21 5.28 -4.39
CA PHE A 53 1.71 6.08 -3.27
C PHE A 53 3.25 6.14 -3.15
N PRO A 54 4.02 5.04 -3.36
CA PRO A 54 5.48 5.10 -3.34
C PRO A 54 6.07 6.05 -4.40
N LEU A 55 5.42 6.17 -5.57
CA LEU A 55 5.84 7.11 -6.63
C LEU A 55 5.67 8.57 -6.19
N LYS A 56 4.63 8.87 -5.40
CA LYS A 56 4.43 10.21 -4.83
C LYS A 56 5.48 10.50 -3.75
N LEU A 57 5.76 9.54 -2.87
CA LEU A 57 6.80 9.65 -1.85
C LEU A 57 8.20 9.81 -2.45
N ALA A 58 8.50 9.15 -3.56
CA ALA A 58 9.78 9.30 -4.25
C ALA A 58 10.08 10.76 -4.62
N ARG A 59 9.06 11.53 -5.03
CA ARG A 59 9.23 12.96 -5.32
C ARG A 59 9.62 13.79 -4.09
N ALA A 60 9.10 13.42 -2.92
CA ALA A 60 9.38 14.11 -1.65
C ALA A 60 10.69 13.66 -0.99
N THR A 61 11.10 12.41 -1.21
CA THR A 61 12.26 11.79 -0.54
C THR A 61 13.51 11.73 -1.41
N GLY A 62 13.39 11.86 -2.74
CA GLY A 62 14.47 11.64 -3.69
C GLY A 62 14.90 10.18 -3.84
N MET A 63 14.16 9.23 -3.24
CA MET A 63 14.49 7.80 -3.27
C MET A 63 13.89 7.09 -4.48
N ASN A 64 14.43 5.92 -4.81
CA ASN A 64 13.87 5.03 -5.83
C ASN A 64 12.47 4.54 -5.39
N PRO A 65 11.40 4.77 -6.18
CA PRO A 65 10.05 4.39 -5.80
C PRO A 65 9.85 2.89 -5.57
N LEU A 66 10.59 2.04 -6.30
CA LEU A 66 10.53 0.59 -6.14
C LEU A 66 11.08 0.16 -4.77
N ASP A 67 12.14 0.82 -4.29
CA ASP A 67 12.69 0.53 -2.98
C ASP A 67 11.78 1.04 -1.86
N ILE A 68 11.18 2.22 -2.04
CA ILE A 68 10.12 2.71 -1.14
C ILE A 68 8.98 1.69 -1.06
N ALA A 69 8.49 1.22 -2.20
CA ALA A 69 7.42 0.23 -2.26
C ALA A 69 7.79 -1.06 -1.50
N LYS A 70 9.01 -1.58 -1.69
CA LYS A 70 9.50 -2.76 -0.94
C LYS A 70 9.62 -2.51 0.56
N HIS A 71 10.08 -1.34 0.99
CA HIS A 71 10.18 -1.01 2.42
C HIS A 71 8.81 -0.97 3.08
N ILE A 72 7.83 -0.35 2.42
CA ILE A 72 6.45 -0.26 2.92
C ILE A 72 5.78 -1.64 2.91
N ALA A 73 5.80 -2.35 1.77
CA ALA A 73 5.13 -3.64 1.61
C ALA A 73 5.58 -4.69 2.65
N ARG A 74 6.88 -4.72 2.99
CA ARG A 74 7.42 -5.62 4.03
C ARG A 74 6.89 -5.37 5.43
N LEU A 75 6.33 -4.19 5.69
CA LEU A 75 5.75 -3.84 6.99
C LEU A 75 4.23 -4.06 7.04
N ILE A 76 3.60 -4.27 5.89
CA ILE A 76 2.19 -4.66 5.82
C ILE A 76 2.12 -6.17 5.98
N LYS A 77 1.53 -6.64 7.09
CA LYS A 77 1.37 -8.07 7.35
C LYS A 77 0.07 -8.57 6.71
N PRO A 78 0.11 -9.64 5.89
CA PRO A 78 -1.10 -10.35 5.49
C PRO A 78 -1.89 -10.83 6.70
N GLY A 79 -3.19 -10.94 6.53
CA GLY A 79 -4.13 -11.34 7.58
C GLY A 79 -5.53 -11.59 6.99
N THR A 80 -6.55 -11.49 7.83
CA THR A 80 -7.93 -11.80 7.45
C THR A 80 -8.45 -10.92 6.30
N ASP A 81 -8.03 -9.65 6.24
CA ASP A 81 -8.52 -8.72 5.22
C ASP A 81 -7.60 -8.67 3.98
N ILE A 82 -6.29 -8.76 4.17
CA ILE A 82 -5.27 -8.70 3.10
C ILE A 82 -4.63 -10.08 2.96
N ALA A 83 -4.91 -10.78 1.88
CA ALA A 83 -4.31 -12.09 1.60
C ALA A 83 -2.86 -11.97 1.13
N ASP A 84 -2.56 -11.00 0.27
CA ASP A 84 -1.23 -10.81 -0.31
C ASP A 84 -0.92 -9.33 -0.57
N VAL A 85 0.38 -9.01 -0.51
CA VAL A 85 0.92 -7.71 -0.86
C VAL A 85 2.13 -7.91 -1.76
N SER A 86 2.02 -7.46 -3.01
CA SER A 86 3.11 -7.54 -3.98
C SER A 86 3.55 -6.16 -4.47
N VAL A 87 4.77 -6.11 -5.01
CA VAL A 87 5.37 -4.86 -5.50
C VAL A 87 5.69 -5.00 -6.98
N ALA A 88 5.26 -4.03 -7.78
CA ALA A 88 5.50 -4.01 -9.22
C ALA A 88 6.28 -2.75 -9.65
N PRO A 89 7.18 -2.83 -10.65
CA PRO A 89 7.78 -1.65 -11.25
C PRO A 89 6.72 -0.69 -11.84
N PRO A 90 6.95 0.64 -11.83
CA PRO A 90 8.11 1.35 -11.29
C PRO A 90 8.07 1.59 -9.76
N GLY A 91 7.06 1.10 -9.03
CA GLY A 91 6.89 1.35 -7.60
C GLY A 91 5.44 1.29 -7.14
N PHE A 92 4.65 0.41 -7.75
CA PHE A 92 3.29 0.13 -7.31
C PHE A 92 3.29 -0.89 -6.18
N ILE A 93 2.36 -0.74 -5.25
CA ILE A 93 2.01 -1.79 -4.28
C ILE A 93 0.63 -2.30 -4.66
N ASN A 94 0.53 -3.61 -4.77
CA ASN A 94 -0.65 -4.36 -5.19
C ASN A 94 -1.14 -5.19 -4.00
N PHE A 95 -2.46 -5.28 -3.84
CA PHE A 95 -3.12 -5.94 -2.73
C PHE A 95 -4.13 -6.95 -3.26
N SER A 96 -4.05 -8.18 -2.75
CA SER A 96 -5.11 -9.17 -2.90
C SER A 96 -5.85 -9.33 -1.57
N LEU A 97 -7.17 -9.34 -1.58
CA LEU A 97 -8.00 -9.45 -0.39
C LEU A 97 -8.23 -10.93 -0.01
N GLY A 98 -8.41 -11.17 1.28
CA GLY A 98 -8.77 -12.49 1.78
C GLY A 98 -10.23 -12.86 1.48
N ASN A 99 -10.53 -14.16 1.37
CA ASN A 99 -11.88 -14.67 1.15
C ASN A 99 -12.90 -14.21 2.22
N SER A 100 -12.44 -13.90 3.43
CA SER A 100 -13.27 -13.35 4.51
C SER A 100 -13.89 -11.99 4.20
N TRP A 101 -13.40 -11.29 3.17
CA TRP A 101 -14.02 -10.07 2.66
C TRP A 101 -15.34 -10.35 1.90
N LEU A 102 -15.50 -11.53 1.28
CA LEU A 102 -16.69 -11.87 0.49
C LEU A 102 -17.87 -12.38 1.35
N THR A 103 -17.64 -12.62 2.64
CA THR A 103 -18.58 -13.32 3.52
C THR A 103 -19.12 -12.47 4.68
N ARG A 104 -18.86 -11.17 4.70
CA ARG A 104 -19.38 -10.25 5.73
C ARG A 104 -20.45 -9.34 5.16
#